data_AF-A0A378B663-F1
#
_entry.id   AF-A0A378B663-F1
#
_cell.length_a   1.000
_cell.length_b   1.000
_cell.length_c   1.000
_cell.angle_alpha   90.00
_cell.angle_beta   90.00
_cell.angle_gamma   90.00
#
_symmetry.space_group_name_H-M   'P 1'
#
loop_
_entity.id
_entity.type
_entity.pdbx_description
1 polymer ?
#
loop_
_entity_poly.entity_id
_entity_poly.type
_entity_poly.pdbx_seq_one_letter_code
_entity_poly.pdbx_strand_id
1 'polypeptide(L)'
;MQTYFDQLDRVRYEGPKSTNPLAFRHYNPDELVLGKRMEDHLRFAACYWHTFCWNGADMFGVGSFDRPWQQPGDALEMAKRKADVAFEFFHKLNVPYYCFHDVDVSPEGASLKEYSNNFARMVEVLAEKQQQSGVKLLWGTANCFTNPRYGAGAATNPDPEVFSWAATQVVTAMNATHQLGGENYVLWGGREGYETLLNTDLRQEREQIGRFMQLVVGA
;
A
#
# COMPACT_ATOMS: atom_id res chain seq x y z
N MET A 1 -14.78 -16.62 10.24
CA MET A 1 -13.56 -15.81 10.17
C MET A 1 -12.91 -15.88 11.54
N GLN A 2 -11.63 -16.27 11.62
CA GLN A 2 -10.92 -16.31 12.90
C GLN A 2 -10.47 -14.88 13.23
N THR A 3 -11.05 -14.28 14.27
CA THR A 3 -10.72 -12.92 14.72
C THR A 3 -9.29 -12.86 15.22
N TYR A 4 -8.48 -11.93 14.69
CA TYR A 4 -7.09 -11.74 15.13
C TYR A 4 -6.99 -10.77 16.33
N PHE A 5 -7.81 -9.73 16.38
CA PHE A 5 -7.82 -8.72 17.46
C PHE A 5 -9.00 -8.92 18.43
N ASP A 6 -9.09 -10.06 19.09
CA ASP A 6 -10.26 -10.47 19.89
C ASP A 6 -10.61 -9.58 21.09
N GLN A 7 -9.64 -8.81 21.62
CA GLN A 7 -9.82 -7.97 22.80
C GLN A 7 -10.56 -6.64 22.53
N LEU A 8 -10.81 -6.28 21.27
CA LEU A 8 -11.44 -5.02 20.91
C LEU A 8 -12.41 -5.21 19.73
N ASP A 9 -13.65 -4.79 19.92
CA ASP A 9 -14.66 -4.81 18.86
C ASP A 9 -14.49 -3.64 17.89
N ARG A 10 -14.36 -2.40 18.39
CA ARG A 10 -14.06 -1.19 17.60
C ARG A 10 -13.62 -0.05 18.52
N VAL A 11 -12.63 0.74 18.11
CA VAL A 11 -12.21 1.97 18.81
C VAL A 11 -13.33 3.01 18.67
N ARG A 12 -13.75 3.59 19.79
CA ARG A 12 -14.83 4.60 19.85
C ARG A 12 -14.35 5.88 20.50
N TYR A 13 -15.06 6.98 20.24
CA TYR A 13 -14.86 8.23 20.95
C TYR A 13 -15.44 8.16 22.36
N GLU A 14 -14.63 8.51 23.37
CA GLU A 14 -15.03 8.58 24.78
C GLU A 14 -14.77 9.96 25.42
N GLY A 15 -14.21 10.91 24.64
CA GLY A 15 -13.97 12.27 25.08
C GLY A 15 -12.62 12.51 25.77
N PRO A 16 -12.26 13.79 25.96
CA PRO A 16 -10.89 14.21 26.30
C PRO A 16 -10.44 13.78 27.70
N LYS A 17 -11.37 13.39 28.57
CA LYS A 17 -11.10 12.94 29.94
C LYS A 17 -10.99 11.41 30.06
N SER A 18 -11.21 10.65 28.99
CA SER A 18 -11.13 9.19 29.06
C SER A 18 -9.72 8.72 29.39
N THR A 19 -9.63 7.77 30.33
CA THR A 19 -8.40 7.05 30.67
C THR A 19 -8.23 5.76 29.87
N ASN A 20 -9.23 5.36 29.08
CA ASN A 20 -9.17 4.17 28.23
C ASN A 20 -8.12 4.38 27.12
N PRO A 21 -7.05 3.57 27.05
CA PRO A 21 -6.04 3.72 25.99
C PRO A 21 -6.52 3.27 24.61
N LEU A 22 -7.61 2.50 24.54
CA LEU A 22 -8.19 1.96 23.29
C LEU A 22 -9.47 2.72 22.88
N ALA A 23 -9.53 4.01 23.23
CA ALA A 23 -10.60 4.91 22.83
C ALA A 23 -10.04 6.23 22.30
N PHE A 24 -10.75 6.85 21.36
CA PHE A 24 -10.45 8.18 20.89
C PHE A 24 -10.84 9.22 21.95
N ARG A 25 -9.89 10.09 22.28
CA ARG A 25 -10.13 11.23 23.18
C ARG A 25 -10.61 12.49 22.47
N HIS A 26 -10.28 12.60 21.18
CA HIS A 26 -10.53 13.81 20.37
C HIS A 26 -11.14 13.52 19.00
N TYR A 27 -10.92 12.33 18.44
CA TYR A 27 -11.51 11.97 17.17
C TYR A 27 -12.93 11.45 17.37
N ASN A 28 -13.91 12.32 17.14
CA ASN A 28 -15.31 11.94 16.99
C ASN A 28 -15.68 12.04 15.50
N PRO A 29 -15.86 10.91 14.78
CA PRO A 29 -16.08 10.94 13.34
C PRO A 29 -17.30 11.76 12.92
N ASP A 30 -18.34 11.79 13.75
CA ASP A 30 -19.61 12.48 13.47
C ASP A 30 -19.64 13.95 13.90
N GLU A 31 -18.62 14.42 14.62
CA GLU A 31 -18.56 15.81 15.04
C GLU A 31 -18.47 16.75 13.83
N LEU A 32 -19.35 17.75 13.79
CA LEU A 32 -19.34 18.77 12.76
C LEU A 32 -18.33 19.86 13.10
N VAL A 33 -17.26 19.94 12.33
CA VAL A 33 -16.29 21.03 12.38
C VAL A 33 -16.50 21.91 11.16
N LEU A 34 -16.88 23.18 11.37
CA LEU A 34 -17.17 24.11 10.27
C LEU A 34 -18.16 23.54 9.23
N GLY A 35 -19.19 22.81 9.69
CA GLY A 35 -20.26 22.27 8.85
C GLY A 35 -19.94 20.97 8.11
N LYS A 36 -18.79 20.32 8.36
CA LYS A 36 -18.40 19.05 7.76
C LYS A 36 -17.94 18.06 8.85
N ARG A 37 -18.29 16.78 8.70
CA ARG A 37 -17.95 15.74 9.68
C ARG A 37 -16.43 15.62 9.82
N MET A 38 -15.93 15.36 11.02
CA MET A 38 -14.50 15.25 11.29
C MET A 38 -13.85 14.16 10.45
N GLU A 39 -14.53 13.03 10.21
CA GLU A 39 -14.02 11.97 9.32
C GLU A 39 -13.80 12.46 7.88
N ASP A 40 -14.68 13.34 7.38
CA ASP A 40 -14.61 13.84 6.01
C ASP A 40 -13.51 14.90 5.86
N HIS A 41 -13.16 15.60 6.95
CA HIS A 41 -12.02 16.50 7.00
C HIS A 41 -10.71 15.73 7.01
N LEU A 42 -10.59 14.74 7.89
CA LEU A 42 -9.33 14.08 8.17
C LEU A 42 -9.02 12.94 7.19
N ARG A 43 -10.06 12.22 6.76
CA ARG A 43 -9.99 11.14 5.77
C ARG A 43 -8.84 10.16 6.04
N PHE A 44 -8.73 9.71 7.29
CA PHE A 44 -7.64 8.85 7.71
C PHE A 44 -7.55 7.58 6.87
N ALA A 45 -6.31 7.23 6.51
CA ALA A 45 -6.01 6.01 5.80
C ALA A 45 -4.98 5.19 6.56
N ALA A 46 -5.22 3.88 6.65
CA ALA A 46 -4.22 2.95 7.17
C ALA A 46 -3.22 2.58 6.05
N CYS A 47 -1.95 2.73 6.37
CA CYS A 47 -0.84 2.34 5.51
C CYS A 47 -0.63 0.81 5.57
N TYR A 48 -0.76 0.12 4.44
CA TYR A 48 -0.69 -1.35 4.41
C TYR A 48 0.72 -1.87 4.69
N TRP A 49 1.76 -1.27 4.09
CA TRP A 49 3.15 -1.76 4.22
C TRP A 49 3.67 -1.74 5.66
N HIS A 50 3.56 -0.61 6.37
CA HIS A 50 4.02 -0.54 7.76
C HIS A 50 3.18 -1.41 8.70
N THR A 51 1.86 -1.47 8.47
CA THR A 51 0.95 -2.15 9.41
C THR A 51 1.01 -3.67 9.25
N PHE A 52 1.12 -4.19 8.03
CA PHE A 52 0.99 -5.64 7.77
C PHE A 52 2.17 -6.30 7.07
N CYS A 53 3.09 -5.54 6.45
CA CYS A 53 4.23 -6.10 5.71
C CYS A 53 5.55 -5.98 6.48
N TRP A 54 5.85 -4.81 7.06
CA TRP A 54 7.08 -4.63 7.83
C TRP A 54 7.10 -5.58 9.03
N ASN A 55 8.18 -6.34 9.17
CA ASN A 55 8.36 -7.36 10.20
C ASN A 55 9.21 -6.88 11.39
N GLY A 56 9.52 -5.57 11.45
CA GLY A 56 10.34 -4.99 12.51
C GLY A 56 11.85 -5.03 12.24
N ALA A 57 12.29 -5.49 11.07
CA ALA A 57 13.72 -5.47 10.72
C ALA A 57 14.25 -4.05 10.54
N ASP A 58 15.54 -3.87 10.81
CA ASP A 58 16.30 -2.65 10.55
C ASP A 58 17.67 -2.98 9.90
N MET A 59 18.54 -1.99 9.73
CA MET A 59 19.84 -2.17 9.07
C MET A 59 20.83 -3.03 9.87
N PHE A 60 20.52 -3.36 11.12
CA PHE A 60 21.40 -4.06 12.07
C PHE A 60 20.84 -5.40 12.56
N GLY A 61 19.60 -5.75 12.22
CA GLY A 61 18.93 -6.93 12.78
C GLY A 61 17.82 -7.52 11.91
N VAL A 62 17.45 -8.75 12.25
CA VAL A 62 16.32 -9.47 11.62
C VAL A 62 14.97 -9.00 12.19
N GLY A 63 13.89 -9.33 11.50
CA GLY A 63 12.53 -8.98 11.94
C GLY A 63 12.18 -9.58 13.30
N SER A 64 11.50 -8.79 14.12
CA SER A 64 11.10 -9.15 15.49
C SER A 64 9.61 -9.46 15.64
N PHE A 65 8.78 -9.20 14.61
CA PHE A 65 7.34 -9.42 14.70
C PHE A 65 6.97 -10.87 14.35
N ASP A 66 6.24 -11.53 15.25
CA ASP A 66 5.69 -12.86 15.04
C ASP A 66 4.23 -12.77 14.55
N ARG A 67 4.06 -12.57 13.24
CA ARG A 67 2.74 -12.38 12.60
C ARG A 67 2.33 -13.64 11.84
N PRO A 68 1.15 -14.24 12.10
CA PRO A 68 0.74 -15.49 11.47
C PRO A 68 0.62 -15.45 9.94
N TRP A 69 0.39 -14.27 9.35
CA TRP A 69 0.34 -14.06 7.89
C TRP A 69 1.71 -13.78 7.26
N GLN A 70 2.78 -13.77 8.06
CA GLN A 70 4.17 -13.63 7.62
C GLN A 70 4.98 -14.94 7.81
N GLN A 71 4.32 -16.00 8.29
CA GLN A 71 4.94 -17.31 8.46
C GLN A 71 5.08 -18.05 7.11
N PRO A 72 5.98 -19.03 6.99
CA PRO A 72 6.13 -19.83 5.77
C PRO A 72 4.81 -20.47 5.33
N GLY A 73 4.53 -20.47 4.04
CA GLY A 73 3.32 -21.03 3.45
C GLY A 73 3.18 -20.68 1.97
N ASP A 74 2.04 -21.05 1.37
CA ASP A 74 1.69 -20.56 0.04
C ASP A 74 1.53 -19.04 0.05
N ALA A 75 2.23 -18.35 -0.86
CA ALA A 75 2.33 -16.89 -0.83
C ALA A 75 0.99 -16.20 -1.10
N LEU A 76 0.13 -16.77 -1.94
CA LEU A 76 -1.16 -16.20 -2.25
C LEU A 76 -2.15 -16.44 -1.10
N GLU A 77 -2.12 -17.61 -0.46
CA GLU A 77 -2.90 -17.87 0.74
C GLU A 77 -2.47 -16.97 1.92
N MET A 78 -1.17 -16.70 2.07
CA MET A 78 -0.70 -15.73 3.07
C MET A 78 -1.16 -14.30 2.75
N ALA A 79 -1.21 -13.92 1.47
CA ALA A 79 -1.75 -12.62 1.06
C ALA A 79 -3.24 -12.47 1.36
N LYS A 80 -4.05 -13.52 1.11
CA LYS A 80 -5.47 -13.56 1.49
C LYS A 80 -5.66 -13.45 3.01
N ARG A 81 -4.88 -14.21 3.78
CA ARG A 81 -4.90 -14.13 5.26
C ARG A 81 -4.52 -12.74 5.75
N LYS A 82 -3.53 -12.09 5.13
CA LYS A 82 -3.14 -10.71 5.43
C LYS A 82 -4.27 -9.73 5.12
N ALA A 83 -5.00 -9.92 4.01
CA ALA A 83 -6.17 -9.11 3.67
C ALA A 83 -7.31 -9.30 4.69
N ASP A 84 -7.57 -10.53 5.16
CA ASP A 84 -8.56 -10.77 6.23
C ASP A 84 -8.23 -9.96 7.50
N VAL A 85 -6.97 -10.03 7.95
CA VAL A 85 -6.52 -9.30 9.14
C VAL A 85 -6.51 -7.79 8.90
N ALA A 86 -6.12 -7.34 7.71
CA ALA A 86 -6.07 -5.92 7.38
C ALA A 86 -7.46 -5.29 7.45
N PHE A 87 -8.47 -5.92 6.86
CA PHE A 87 -9.83 -5.40 6.87
C PHE A 87 -10.52 -5.54 8.24
N GLU A 88 -10.18 -6.55 9.03
CA GLU A 88 -10.54 -6.57 10.45
C GLU A 88 -9.94 -5.36 11.17
N PHE A 89 -8.65 -5.09 10.99
CA PHE A 89 -7.97 -3.96 11.61
C PHE A 89 -8.57 -2.61 11.19
N PHE A 90 -8.85 -2.40 9.91
CA PHE A 90 -9.46 -1.15 9.41
C PHE A 90 -10.82 -0.89 10.04
N HIS A 91 -11.66 -1.94 10.12
CA HIS A 91 -12.95 -1.87 10.77
C HIS A 91 -12.80 -1.47 12.24
N LYS A 92 -11.93 -2.16 12.97
CA LYS A 92 -11.70 -1.96 14.40
C LYS A 92 -11.09 -0.61 14.73
N LEU A 93 -10.13 -0.15 13.94
CA LEU A 93 -9.51 1.16 14.09
C LEU A 93 -10.47 2.30 13.72
N ASN A 94 -11.58 2.00 13.03
CA ASN A 94 -12.54 2.99 12.55
C ASN A 94 -11.93 3.99 11.56
N VAL A 95 -11.17 3.48 10.58
CA VAL A 95 -10.60 4.28 9.48
C VAL A 95 -11.40 4.08 8.18
N PRO A 96 -11.72 5.17 7.46
CA PRO A 96 -12.49 5.07 6.22
C PRO A 96 -11.66 4.59 5.02
N TYR A 97 -10.33 4.74 5.07
CA TYR A 97 -9.46 4.41 3.94
C TYR A 97 -8.28 3.50 4.29
N TYR A 98 -7.70 2.91 3.24
CA TYR A 98 -6.37 2.28 3.27
C TYR A 98 -5.56 2.69 2.03
N CYS A 99 -4.25 2.44 2.06
CA CYS A 99 -3.31 2.67 0.96
C CYS A 99 -2.34 1.49 0.82
N PHE A 100 -1.94 1.14 -0.41
CA PHE A 100 -1.02 0.01 -0.65
C PHE A 100 -0.05 0.25 -1.80
N HIS A 101 1.11 -0.41 -1.77
CA HIS A 101 1.84 -0.80 -2.97
C HIS A 101 1.34 -2.16 -3.45
N ASP A 102 1.35 -2.39 -4.75
CA ASP A 102 0.98 -3.67 -5.37
C ASP A 102 1.60 -4.91 -4.67
N VAL A 103 2.89 -4.89 -4.39
CA VAL A 103 3.60 -6.00 -3.72
C VAL A 103 3.27 -6.13 -2.22
N ASP A 104 2.62 -5.13 -1.63
CA ASP A 104 2.12 -5.22 -0.25
C ASP A 104 0.92 -6.14 -0.17
N VAL A 105 0.07 -6.14 -1.20
CA VAL A 105 -1.20 -6.87 -1.20
C VAL A 105 -1.15 -8.17 -1.99
N SER A 106 -0.12 -8.38 -2.81
CA SER A 106 0.03 -9.57 -3.64
C SER A 106 1.48 -10.03 -3.78
N PRO A 107 1.75 -11.34 -3.86
CA PRO A 107 3.11 -11.83 -4.14
C PRO A 107 3.53 -11.56 -5.60
N GLU A 108 4.77 -11.09 -5.79
CA GLU A 108 5.36 -10.81 -7.11
C GLU A 108 5.43 -12.05 -8.02
N GLY A 109 5.64 -13.24 -7.47
CA GLY A 109 5.94 -14.44 -8.26
C GLY A 109 7.30 -14.38 -8.97
N ALA A 110 7.54 -15.30 -9.90
CA ALA A 110 8.81 -15.47 -10.61
C ALA A 110 8.85 -14.83 -12.01
N SER A 111 7.75 -14.24 -12.48
CA SER A 111 7.65 -13.61 -13.80
C SER A 111 6.58 -12.54 -13.84
N LEU A 112 6.60 -11.66 -14.86
CA LEU A 112 5.52 -10.68 -15.09
C LEU A 112 4.15 -11.35 -15.22
N LYS A 113 4.10 -12.54 -15.82
CA LYS A 113 2.84 -13.29 -15.96
C LYS A 113 2.31 -13.72 -14.60
N GLU A 114 3.18 -14.22 -13.73
CA GLU A 114 2.78 -14.59 -12.37
C GLU A 114 2.39 -13.37 -11.54
N TYR A 115 3.17 -12.28 -11.60
CA TYR A 115 2.86 -11.00 -10.98
C TYR A 115 1.44 -10.53 -11.35
N SER A 116 1.15 -10.41 -12.64
CA SER A 116 -0.15 -9.92 -13.12
C SER A 116 -1.29 -10.83 -12.70
N ASN A 117 -1.11 -12.16 -12.76
CA ASN A 117 -2.14 -13.12 -12.37
C ASN A 117 -2.41 -13.10 -10.85
N ASN A 118 -1.35 -13.06 -10.04
CA ASN A 118 -1.48 -13.01 -8.58
C ASN A 118 -2.11 -11.69 -8.14
N PHE A 119 -1.70 -10.58 -8.75
CA PHE A 119 -2.23 -9.28 -8.38
C PHE A 119 -3.68 -9.12 -8.80
N ALA A 120 -4.07 -9.56 -10.01
CA ALA A 120 -5.48 -9.57 -10.42
C ALA A 120 -6.38 -10.36 -9.43
N ARG A 121 -5.94 -11.55 -8.99
CA ARG A 121 -6.65 -12.34 -7.99
C ARG A 121 -6.77 -11.61 -6.65
N MET A 122 -5.72 -10.95 -6.20
CA MET A 122 -5.77 -10.20 -4.94
C MET A 122 -6.63 -8.94 -5.06
N VAL A 123 -6.70 -8.30 -6.23
CA VAL A 123 -7.62 -7.18 -6.48
C VAL A 123 -9.07 -7.63 -6.32
N GLU A 124 -9.46 -8.81 -6.82
CA GLU A 124 -10.80 -9.36 -6.60
C GLU A 124 -11.09 -9.56 -5.09
N VAL A 125 -10.14 -10.14 -4.35
CA VAL A 125 -10.24 -10.30 -2.90
C VAL A 125 -10.41 -8.96 -2.19
N LEU A 126 -9.59 -7.96 -2.54
CA LEU A 126 -9.68 -6.62 -1.94
C LEU A 126 -11.03 -5.95 -2.25
N ALA A 127 -11.55 -6.09 -3.47
CA ALA A 127 -12.85 -5.55 -3.85
C ALA A 127 -13.99 -6.16 -3.02
N GLU A 128 -13.99 -7.47 -2.83
CA GLU A 128 -14.96 -8.15 -1.96
C GLU A 128 -14.86 -7.65 -0.51
N LYS A 129 -13.64 -7.45 0.00
CA LYS A 129 -13.43 -6.91 1.35
C LYS A 129 -13.88 -5.46 1.49
N GLN A 130 -13.67 -4.62 0.47
CA GLN A 130 -14.22 -3.26 0.45
C GLN A 130 -15.75 -3.29 0.48
N GLN A 131 -16.39 -4.16 -0.29
CA GLN A 131 -17.84 -4.31 -0.29
C GLN A 131 -18.38 -4.76 1.08
N GLN A 132 -17.71 -5.70 1.73
CA GLN A 132 -18.13 -6.22 3.04
C GLN A 132 -17.94 -5.21 4.18
N SER A 133 -16.87 -4.40 4.13
CA SER A 133 -16.47 -3.53 5.24
C SER A 133 -16.90 -2.07 5.07
N GLY A 134 -17.14 -1.61 3.84
CA GLY A 134 -17.32 -0.20 3.50
C GLY A 134 -16.04 0.63 3.47
N VAL A 135 -14.87 0.04 3.78
CA VAL A 135 -13.57 0.72 3.72
C VAL A 135 -13.19 0.96 2.25
N LYS A 136 -12.63 2.13 1.94
CA LYS A 136 -12.30 2.56 0.57
C LYS A 136 -10.80 2.64 0.34
N LEU A 137 -10.38 2.59 -0.92
CA LEU A 137 -8.99 2.82 -1.28
C LEU A 137 -8.76 4.34 -1.41
N LEU A 138 -7.84 4.92 -0.64
CA LEU A 138 -7.47 6.32 -0.85
C LEU A 138 -6.54 6.44 -2.05
N TRP A 139 -5.54 5.55 -2.12
CA TRP A 139 -4.65 5.42 -3.25
C TRP A 139 -3.93 4.08 -3.28
N GLY A 140 -3.63 3.62 -4.49
CA GLY A 140 -2.63 2.58 -4.74
C GLY A 140 -1.37 3.18 -5.37
N THR A 141 -0.31 2.38 -5.41
CA THR A 141 0.97 2.72 -6.05
C THR A 141 1.72 1.43 -6.43
N ALA A 142 2.79 1.56 -7.21
CA ALA A 142 3.70 0.46 -7.52
C ALA A 142 4.99 0.56 -6.68
N ASN A 143 5.41 -0.54 -6.06
CA ASN A 143 6.74 -0.60 -5.44
C ASN A 143 7.81 -0.88 -6.49
N CYS A 144 8.33 0.20 -7.07
CA CYS A 144 9.45 0.15 -8.00
C CYS A 144 10.80 0.45 -7.32
N PHE A 145 11.02 -0.05 -6.08
CA PHE A 145 12.22 0.31 -5.31
C PHE A 145 12.79 -0.79 -4.40
N THR A 146 11.99 -1.78 -3.98
CA THR A 146 12.44 -2.85 -3.09
C THR A 146 13.17 -3.96 -3.83
N ASN A 147 12.66 -4.38 -4.99
CA ASN A 147 13.25 -5.48 -5.73
C ASN A 147 14.67 -5.12 -6.23
N PRO A 148 15.67 -6.03 -6.17
CA PRO A 148 17.03 -5.76 -6.62
C PRO A 148 17.15 -5.23 -8.05
N ARG A 149 16.19 -5.55 -8.94
CA ARG A 149 16.15 -5.02 -10.31
C ARG A 149 16.17 -3.48 -10.36
N TYR A 150 15.64 -2.82 -9.33
CA TYR A 150 15.54 -1.37 -9.23
C TYR A 150 16.74 -0.70 -8.56
N GLY A 151 17.82 -1.43 -8.31
CA GLY A 151 19.00 -0.91 -7.60
C GLY A 151 19.58 0.37 -8.22
N ALA A 152 19.47 0.53 -9.54
CA ALA A 152 19.93 1.70 -10.29
C ALA A 152 18.79 2.60 -10.80
N GLY A 153 17.61 2.54 -10.18
CA GLY A 153 16.42 3.31 -10.60
C GLY A 153 15.32 2.47 -11.21
N ALA A 154 14.19 3.09 -11.51
CA ALA A 154 13.06 2.42 -12.18
C ALA A 154 12.77 3.10 -13.51
N ALA A 155 12.11 4.25 -13.51
CA ALA A 155 11.96 5.08 -14.70
C ALA A 155 13.28 5.76 -15.10
N THR A 156 14.19 6.00 -14.14
CA THR A 156 15.54 6.55 -14.41
C THR A 156 16.60 5.47 -14.62
N ASN A 157 16.23 4.20 -14.73
CA ASN A 157 17.23 3.14 -14.83
C ASN A 157 18.03 3.24 -16.15
N PRO A 158 19.37 3.09 -16.13
CA PRO A 158 20.17 3.04 -17.35
C PRO A 158 19.87 1.82 -18.23
N ASP A 159 19.26 0.76 -17.68
CA ASP A 159 18.78 -0.41 -18.41
C ASP A 159 17.32 -0.23 -18.90
N PRO A 160 17.07 -0.20 -20.22
CA PRO A 160 15.73 -0.04 -20.77
C PRO A 160 14.76 -1.20 -20.48
N GLU A 161 15.27 -2.40 -20.16
CA GLU A 161 14.41 -3.52 -19.75
C GLU A 161 13.80 -3.26 -18.36
N VAL A 162 14.56 -2.64 -17.45
CA VAL A 162 14.06 -2.25 -16.12
C VAL A 162 13.02 -1.14 -16.22
N PHE A 163 13.22 -0.16 -17.11
CA PHE A 163 12.20 0.85 -17.44
C PHE A 163 10.89 0.18 -17.88
N SER A 164 10.98 -0.80 -18.77
CA SER A 164 9.81 -1.50 -19.31
C SER A 164 9.09 -2.32 -18.24
N TRP A 165 9.84 -2.92 -17.32
CA TRP A 165 9.27 -3.59 -16.15
C TRP A 165 8.55 -2.60 -15.24
N ALA A 166 9.17 -1.47 -14.89
CA ALA A 166 8.58 -0.44 -14.04
C ALA A 166 7.29 0.12 -14.67
N ALA A 167 7.29 0.36 -15.98
CA ALA A 167 6.10 0.82 -16.71
C ALA A 167 4.96 -0.21 -16.62
N THR A 168 5.28 -1.49 -16.78
CA THR A 168 4.31 -2.59 -16.63
C THR A 168 3.73 -2.61 -15.21
N GLN A 169 4.58 -2.53 -14.19
CA GLN A 169 4.15 -2.55 -12.80
C GLN A 169 3.25 -1.34 -12.46
N VAL A 170 3.63 -0.16 -12.93
CA VAL A 170 2.85 1.08 -12.72
C VAL A 170 1.49 1.00 -13.39
N VAL A 171 1.39 0.64 -14.68
CA VAL A 171 0.09 0.56 -15.36
C VAL A 171 -0.81 -0.52 -14.74
N THR A 172 -0.25 -1.65 -14.32
CA THR A 172 -1.02 -2.69 -13.61
C THR A 172 -1.54 -2.17 -12.26
N ALA A 173 -0.71 -1.48 -11.48
CA ALA A 173 -1.12 -0.87 -10.22
C ALA A 173 -2.14 0.27 -10.40
N MET A 174 -2.04 1.07 -11.45
CA MET A 174 -3.02 2.09 -11.80
C MET A 174 -4.38 1.46 -12.12
N ASN A 175 -4.40 0.42 -12.96
CA ASN A 175 -5.64 -0.29 -13.31
C ASN A 175 -6.29 -0.93 -12.08
N ALA A 176 -5.49 -1.57 -11.22
CA ALA A 176 -5.97 -2.11 -9.95
C ALA A 176 -6.53 -1.01 -9.03
N THR A 177 -5.84 0.13 -8.93
CA THR A 177 -6.29 1.29 -8.14
C THR A 177 -7.63 1.80 -8.66
N HIS A 178 -7.78 1.93 -9.98
CA HIS A 178 -9.03 2.35 -10.61
C HIS A 178 -10.16 1.35 -10.35
N GLN A 179 -9.90 0.05 -10.53
CA GLN A 179 -10.88 -1.02 -10.28
C GLN A 179 -11.37 -1.04 -8.82
N LEU A 180 -10.50 -0.73 -7.86
CA LEU A 180 -10.83 -0.66 -6.43
C LEU A 180 -11.42 0.70 -6.00
N GLY A 181 -11.70 1.59 -6.95
CA GLY A 181 -12.26 2.92 -6.70
C GLY A 181 -11.32 3.86 -5.95
N GLY A 182 -10.01 3.72 -6.17
CA GLY A 182 -8.98 4.57 -5.58
C GLY A 182 -9.15 6.03 -5.99
N GLU A 183 -9.12 6.95 -5.03
CA GLU A 183 -9.32 8.38 -5.30
C GLU A 183 -8.07 9.08 -5.84
N ASN A 184 -6.89 8.50 -5.62
CA ASN A 184 -5.62 9.02 -6.11
C ASN A 184 -4.72 7.86 -6.54
N TYR A 185 -3.68 8.17 -7.31
CA TYR A 185 -2.58 7.26 -7.58
C TYR A 185 -1.27 7.97 -7.20
N VAL A 186 -0.41 7.28 -6.45
CA VAL A 186 0.84 7.86 -5.95
C VAL A 186 2.03 7.36 -6.78
N LEU A 187 2.98 8.25 -7.01
CA LEU A 187 4.30 7.94 -7.56
C LEU A 187 5.35 8.44 -6.58
N TRP A 188 5.96 7.52 -5.84
CA TRP A 188 7.08 7.84 -4.96
C TRP A 188 8.38 7.28 -5.55
N GLY A 189 9.28 8.18 -5.94
CA GLY A 189 10.53 7.84 -6.61
C GLY A 189 11.61 7.32 -5.66
N GLY A 190 11.39 6.20 -4.98
CA GLY A 190 12.31 5.66 -3.96
C GLY A 190 13.72 5.34 -4.49
N ARG A 191 13.86 5.07 -5.79
CA ARG A 191 15.15 4.87 -6.50
C ARG A 191 15.36 5.84 -7.66
N GLU A 192 14.46 6.80 -7.85
CA GLU A 192 14.52 7.75 -8.97
C GLU A 192 15.47 8.89 -8.61
N GLY A 193 16.76 8.61 -8.70
CA GLY A 193 17.87 9.47 -8.30
C GLY A 193 19.18 8.72 -8.45
N TYR A 194 20.24 9.25 -7.83
CA TYR A 194 21.59 8.70 -7.97
C TYR A 194 22.29 8.54 -6.62
N GLU A 195 23.22 7.60 -6.58
CA GLU A 195 24.16 7.45 -5.45
C GLU A 195 25.45 8.26 -5.67
N THR A 196 25.90 8.39 -6.93
CA THR A 196 27.07 9.19 -7.29
C THR A 196 26.91 9.83 -8.66
N LEU A 197 27.44 11.05 -8.83
CA LEU A 197 27.40 11.75 -10.12
C LEU A 197 28.36 11.16 -11.16
N LEU A 198 29.32 10.34 -10.74
CA LEU A 198 30.39 9.83 -11.62
C LEU A 198 29.87 8.88 -12.72
N ASN A 199 28.72 8.25 -12.50
CA ASN A 199 28.11 7.29 -13.43
C ASN A 199 26.66 7.64 -13.78
N THR A 200 26.23 8.89 -13.53
CA THR A 200 24.85 9.34 -13.73
C THR A 200 24.80 10.42 -14.80
N ASP A 201 24.07 10.16 -15.88
CA ASP A 201 23.65 11.20 -16.82
C ASP A 201 22.32 11.80 -16.36
N LEU A 202 22.39 12.87 -15.56
CA LEU A 202 21.21 13.58 -15.05
C LEU A 202 20.31 14.15 -16.15
N ARG A 203 20.83 14.40 -17.36
CA ARG A 203 19.99 14.88 -18.47
C ARG A 203 19.15 13.71 -18.99
N GLN A 204 19.79 12.58 -19.27
CA GLN A 204 19.12 11.38 -19.74
C GLN A 204 18.06 10.91 -18.76
N GLU A 205 18.40 10.76 -17.48
CA GLU A 205 17.46 10.27 -16.46
C GLU A 205 16.24 11.19 -16.30
N ARG A 206 16.44 12.52 -16.36
CA ARG A 206 15.34 13.49 -16.33
C ARG A 206 14.43 13.40 -17.55
N GLU A 207 14.98 13.16 -18.73
CA GLU A 207 14.21 12.96 -19.96
C GLU A 207 13.41 11.65 -19.90
N GLN A 208 14.01 10.57 -19.38
CA GLN A 208 13.36 9.27 -19.20
C GLN A 208 12.19 9.34 -18.22
N ILE A 209 12.39 9.90 -17.02
CA ILE A 209 11.29 10.03 -16.04
C ILE A 209 10.23 11.02 -16.54
N GLY A 210 10.62 12.08 -17.25
CA GLY A 210 9.68 12.98 -17.92
C GLY A 210 8.78 12.25 -18.91
N ARG A 211 9.35 11.37 -19.75
CA ARG A 211 8.60 10.50 -20.65
C ARG A 211 7.72 9.51 -19.89
N PHE A 212 8.23 8.91 -18.82
CA PHE A 212 7.47 7.98 -17.98
C PHE A 212 6.21 8.63 -17.40
N MET A 213 6.34 9.85 -16.86
CA MET A 213 5.21 10.62 -16.32
C MET A 213 4.18 10.95 -17.39
N GLN A 214 4.61 11.26 -18.62
CA GLN A 214 3.68 11.46 -19.74
C GLN A 214 2.91 10.19 -20.09
N LEU A 215 3.56 9.01 -20.05
CA LEU A 215 2.88 7.73 -20.25
C LEU A 215 1.85 7.46 -19.14
N VAL A 216 2.17 7.77 -17.89
CA VAL A 216 1.24 7.62 -16.76
C VAL A 216 -0.01 8.49 -16.95
N VAL A 217 0.16 9.76 -17.32
CA VAL A 217 -0.98 10.69 -17.47
C VAL A 217 -1.81 10.38 -18.72
N GLY A 218 -1.20 9.78 -19.75
CA GLY A 218 -1.87 9.40 -20.99
C GLY A 218 -2.52 8.01 -20.99
N ALA A 219 -2.33 7.22 -19.93
CA ALA A 219 -2.82 5.84 -19.82
C ALA A 219 -4.27 5.76 -19.30
#